data_AF-A0A962VQX5-F1
#
_entry.id   AF-A0A962VQX5-F1
#
_cell.length_a   1.000
_cell.length_b   1.000
_cell.length_c   1.000
_cell.angle_alpha   90.00
_cell.angle_beta   90.00
_cell.angle_gamma   90.00
#
_symmetry.space_group_name_H-M   'P 1'
#
loop_
_entity.id
_entity.type
_entity.pdbx_description
1 polymer ?
#
loop_
_entity_poly.entity_id
_entity_poly.type
_entity_poly.pdbx_seq_one_letter_code
_entity_poly.pdbx_strand_id
1 'polypeptide(L)'
;MSNATSGRREGSLDAPTRHPLDWQNPEFYNQDALFNELERVYDICHGCRRCVSLCNAFPTLFDLVDESETMEVDGVKHDDYWKVVDEC
;
A
#
# COMPACT_ATOMS: atom_id res chain seq x y z
N MET A 1 44.62 -11.67 10.34
CA MET A 1 43.73 -10.50 10.14
C MET A 1 42.70 -10.92 9.11
N SER A 2 41.56 -11.40 9.58
CA SER A 2 40.50 -11.93 8.72
C SER A 2 39.51 -10.81 8.46
N ASN A 3 39.44 -10.39 7.20
CA ASN A 3 38.56 -9.31 6.76
C ASN A 3 37.11 -9.80 6.83
N ALA A 4 36.26 -9.13 7.59
CA ALA A 4 34.85 -9.46 7.69
C ALA A 4 34.15 -9.06 6.39
N THR A 5 33.80 -10.05 5.57
CA THR A 5 32.76 -9.88 4.54
C THR A 5 31.46 -9.53 5.26
N SER A 6 31.01 -8.29 5.10
CA SER A 6 29.69 -7.83 5.54
C SER A 6 28.61 -8.63 4.79
N GLY A 7 28.29 -9.80 5.32
CA GLY A 7 27.30 -10.70 4.77
C GLY A 7 25.94 -10.03 4.81
N ARG A 8 25.30 -9.90 3.65
CA ARG A 8 23.86 -9.68 3.56
C ARG A 8 23.21 -10.89 4.23
N ARG A 9 22.70 -10.72 5.46
CA ARG A 9 22.04 -11.80 6.19
C ARG A 9 20.72 -12.12 5.51
N GLU A 10 20.50 -13.39 5.22
CA GLU A 10 19.24 -13.88 4.65
C GLU A 10 18.09 -13.65 5.65
N GLY A 11 16.93 -13.21 5.16
CA GLY A 11 15.71 -13.11 5.98
C GLY A 11 15.37 -11.75 6.61
N SER A 12 15.97 -10.63 6.17
CA SER A 12 15.61 -9.28 6.68
C SER A 12 15.68 -9.17 8.21
N LEU A 13 16.73 -9.75 8.80
CA LEU A 13 16.88 -9.88 10.27
C LEU A 13 17.43 -8.62 10.95
N ASP A 14 17.78 -7.59 10.17
CA ASP A 14 18.20 -6.30 10.71
C ASP A 14 16.96 -5.46 11.08
N ALA A 15 17.12 -4.57 12.08
CA ALA A 15 16.04 -3.67 12.45
C ALA A 15 15.63 -2.82 11.23
N PRO A 16 14.33 -2.75 10.89
CA PRO A 16 13.87 -1.95 9.76
C PRO A 16 14.19 -0.48 10.01
N THR A 17 14.80 0.18 9.03
CA THR A 17 15.01 1.63 9.06
C THR A 17 13.64 2.31 8.95
N ARG A 18 13.26 3.05 10.00
CA ARG A 18 12.08 3.92 9.94
C ARG A 18 12.50 5.28 9.41
N HIS A 19 12.07 5.62 8.20
CA HIS A 19 12.28 6.94 7.63
C HIS A 19 11.32 7.94 8.28
N PRO A 20 11.77 9.14 8.70
CA PRO A 20 10.87 10.18 9.20
C PRO A 20 9.85 10.59 8.14
N LEU A 21 8.61 10.85 8.57
CA LEU A 21 7.57 11.41 7.71
C LEU A 21 7.82 12.91 7.52
N ASP A 22 7.68 13.40 6.29
CA ASP A 22 7.82 14.81 5.95
C ASP A 22 6.54 15.61 6.24
N TRP A 23 6.03 15.50 7.46
CA TRP A 23 4.73 16.06 7.87
C TRP A 23 4.69 17.60 7.92
N GLN A 24 5.85 18.26 7.83
CA GLN A 24 5.96 19.71 7.77
C GLN A 24 5.86 20.26 6.35
N ASN A 25 5.92 19.39 5.34
CA ASN A 25 5.69 19.76 3.97
C ASN A 25 4.24 20.24 3.79
N PRO A 26 3.99 21.40 3.16
CA PRO A 26 2.64 21.86 2.86
C PRO A 26 1.80 20.84 2.07
N GLU A 27 2.44 20.02 1.24
CA GLU A 27 1.78 18.99 0.43
C GLU A 27 1.41 17.73 1.23
N PHE A 28 1.87 17.58 2.47
CA PHE A 28 1.63 16.37 3.26
C PHE A 28 0.14 16.08 3.49
N TYR A 29 -0.68 17.14 3.57
CA TYR A 29 -2.13 17.06 3.76
C TYR A 29 -2.92 17.27 2.46
N ASN A 30 -2.25 17.22 1.31
CA ASN A 30 -2.90 17.35 0.02
C ASN A 30 -3.74 16.08 -0.27
N GLN A 31 -5.05 16.25 -0.38
CA GLN A 31 -5.99 15.16 -0.58
C GLN A 31 -5.83 14.50 -1.96
N ASP A 32 -5.54 15.27 -3.01
CA ASP A 32 -5.32 14.73 -4.35
C ASP A 32 -4.04 13.90 -4.40
N ALA A 33 -2.97 14.35 -3.72
CA ALA A 33 -1.73 13.59 -3.58
C ALA A 33 -1.95 12.27 -2.83
N LEU A 34 -2.80 12.27 -1.80
CA LEU A 34 -3.20 11.06 -1.09
C LEU A 34 -3.94 10.09 -2.01
N PHE A 35 -4.95 10.54 -2.76
CA PHE A 35 -5.70 9.67 -3.66
C PHE A 35 -4.83 9.06 -4.76
N ASN A 36 -3.91 9.85 -5.34
CA ASN A 36 -2.95 9.34 -6.32
C ASN A 36 -2.07 8.21 -5.74
N GLU A 37 -1.66 8.34 -4.48
CA GLU A 37 -0.86 7.31 -3.81
C GLU A 37 -1.70 6.09 -3.43
N LEU A 38 -2.95 6.29 -2.99
CA LEU A 38 -3.89 5.19 -2.72
C LEU A 38 -4.17 4.39 -3.99
N GLU A 39 -4.43 5.04 -5.12
CA GLU A 39 -4.59 4.40 -6.43
C GLU A 39 -3.37 3.53 -6.77
N ARG A 40 -2.17 4.09 -6.64
CA ARG A 40 -0.92 3.35 -6.91
C ARG A 40 -0.77 2.11 -6.03
N VAL A 41 -1.12 2.21 -4.75
CA VAL A 41 -1.04 1.07 -3.81
C VAL A 41 -2.12 0.03 -4.11
N TYR A 42 -3.35 0.46 -4.37
CA TYR A 42 -4.47 -0.42 -4.67
C TYR A 42 -4.27 -1.18 -5.99
N ASP A 43 -3.71 -0.52 -7.01
CA ASP A 43 -3.35 -1.15 -8.28
C ASP A 43 -2.36 -2.30 -8.08
N ILE A 44 -1.32 -2.07 -7.27
CA ILE A 44 -0.35 -3.12 -6.91
C ILE A 44 -1.03 -4.30 -6.20
N CYS A 45 -1.92 -4.00 -5.25
CA CYS A 45 -2.61 -5.02 -4.47
C CYS A 45 -3.58 -5.84 -5.33
N HIS A 46 -4.39 -5.19 -6.17
CA HIS A 46 -5.32 -5.84 -7.09
C HIS A 46 -4.58 -6.63 -8.18
N GLY A 47 -3.48 -6.10 -8.74
CA GLY A 47 -2.72 -6.77 -9.79
C GLY A 47 -2.07 -8.09 -9.36
N CYS A 48 -1.77 -8.27 -8.06
CA CYS A 48 -1.16 -9.50 -7.55
C CYS A 48 -2.09 -10.38 -6.69
N ARG A 49 -3.09 -9.79 -6.01
CA ARG A 49 -4.05 -10.40 -5.06
C ARG A 49 -3.46 -11.35 -4.01
N ARG A 50 -2.15 -11.28 -3.74
CA ARG A 50 -1.47 -12.18 -2.78
C ARG A 50 -1.79 -11.85 -1.33
N CYS A 51 -2.36 -10.67 -1.09
CA CYS A 51 -2.53 -10.12 0.25
C CYS A 51 -3.85 -10.53 0.93
N VAL A 52 -4.76 -11.24 0.23
CA VAL A 52 -6.11 -11.56 0.75
C VAL A 52 -6.10 -12.24 2.13
N SER A 53 -5.09 -13.06 2.42
CA SER A 53 -4.96 -13.77 3.70
C SER A 53 -4.20 -12.99 4.77
N LEU A 54 -3.70 -11.80 4.46
CA LEU A 54 -2.79 -11.03 5.32
C LEU A 54 -3.47 -9.88 6.07
N CYS A 55 -4.60 -9.37 5.57
CA CYS A 55 -5.36 -8.28 6.19
C CYS A 55 -6.83 -8.33 5.72
N ASN A 56 -7.74 -7.90 6.59
CA ASN A 56 -9.18 -7.90 6.33
C ASN A 56 -9.60 -6.87 5.26
N ALA A 57 -8.84 -5.78 5.11
CA ALA A 57 -9.12 -4.72 4.15
C ALA A 57 -9.03 -5.16 2.68
N PHE A 58 -8.23 -6.20 2.38
CA PHE A 58 -8.00 -6.64 1.00
C PHE A 58 -9.22 -7.27 0.34
N PRO A 59 -9.99 -8.16 1.00
CA PRO A 59 -11.33 -8.55 0.55
C PRO A 59 -12.19 -7.37 0.10
N THR A 60 -12.34 -6.33 0.94
CA THR A 60 -13.14 -5.14 0.61
C THR A 60 -12.61 -4.40 -0.62
N LEU A 61 -11.27 -4.25 -0.75
CA LEU A 61 -10.67 -3.66 -1.94
C LEU A 61 -11.00 -4.47 -3.20
N PHE A 62 -10.88 -5.79 -3.14
CA PHE A 62 -11.10 -6.64 -4.31
C PHE A 62 -12.56 -6.69 -4.72
N ASP A 63 -13.49 -6.72 -3.77
CA ASP A 63 -14.93 -6.66 -4.05
C ASP A 63 -15.29 -5.34 -4.75
N LEU A 64 -14.77 -4.20 -4.28
CA LEU A 64 -14.99 -2.90 -4.93
C LEU A 64 -14.49 -2.87 -6.38
N VAL A 65 -13.32 -3.45 -6.64
CA VAL A 65 -12.77 -3.50 -8.01
C VAL A 65 -13.56 -4.47 -8.89
N ASP A 66 -13.88 -5.66 -8.39
CA ASP A 66 -14.60 -6.70 -9.14
C ASP A 66 -16.04 -6.30 -9.48
N GLU A 67 -16.65 -5.42 -8.68
CA GLU A 67 -17.98 -4.84 -8.92
C GLU A 67 -17.97 -3.55 -9.76
N SER A 68 -16.79 -3.01 -10.08
CA SER A 68 -16.65 -1.78 -10.88
C SER A 68 -16.89 -2.00 -12.38
N GLU A 69 -17.16 -0.93 -13.12
CA GLU A 69 -17.42 -1.00 -14.56
C GLU A 69 -16.21 -1.44 -15.39
N THR A 70 -15.00 -1.07 -14.95
CA THR A 70 -13.74 -1.37 -15.65
C THR A 70 -13.09 -2.67 -15.17
N MET A 71 -13.51 -3.18 -14.00
CA MET A 71 -12.82 -4.25 -13.25
C MET A 71 -11.37 -3.90 -12.88
N GLU A 72 -11.05 -2.61 -12.85
CA GLU A 72 -9.75 -2.05 -12.50
C GLU A 72 -9.94 -0.95 -11.44
N VAL A 73 -8.86 -0.51 -10.80
CA VAL A 73 -8.93 0.48 -9.71
C VAL A 73 -9.50 1.83 -10.18
N ASP A 74 -9.35 2.18 -11.46
CA ASP A 74 -9.91 3.40 -12.06
C ASP A 74 -11.45 3.43 -12.10
N GLY A 75 -12.10 2.27 -11.96
CA GLY A 75 -13.54 2.12 -11.87
C GLY A 75 -14.10 2.30 -10.45
N VAL A 76 -13.23 2.39 -9.43
CA VAL A 76 -13.63 2.55 -8.03
C VAL A 76 -13.73 4.02 -7.68
N LYS A 77 -14.80 4.41 -6.99
CA LYS A 77 -14.98 5.80 -6.54
C LYS A 77 -14.01 6.12 -5.40
N HIS A 78 -13.42 7.31 -5.43
CA HIS A 78 -12.55 7.79 -4.35
C HIS A 78 -13.22 7.76 -2.97
N ASP A 79 -14.52 8.04 -2.90
CA ASP A 79 -15.29 7.97 -1.64
C ASP A 79 -15.33 6.54 -1.06
N ASP A 80 -15.26 5.51 -1.91
CA ASP A 80 -15.26 4.12 -1.48
C ASP A 80 -13.89 3.65 -0.97
N TYR A 81 -12.80 4.41 -1.21
CA TYR A 81 -11.48 4.06 -0.67
C TYR A 81 -11.47 4.04 0.85
N TRP A 82 -12.30 4.87 1.49
CA TRP A 82 -12.42 4.91 2.94
C TRP A 82 -12.95 3.60 3.53
N LYS A 83 -13.75 2.82 2.79
CA LYS A 83 -14.19 1.49 3.22
C LYS A 83 -13.00 0.54 3.41
N VAL A 84 -12.00 0.63 2.54
CA VAL A 84 -10.76 -0.15 2.65
C VAL A 84 -9.88 0.38 3.79
N VAL A 85 -9.73 1.70 3.89
CA VAL A 85 -8.90 2.34 4.92
C VAL A 85 -9.44 2.10 6.34
N ASP A 86 -10.75 2.09 6.53
CA ASP A 86 -11.39 1.86 7.83
C ASP A 86 -11.15 0.44 8.39
N GLU A 87 -10.73 -0.49 7.54
CA GLU A 87 -10.41 -1.88 7.91
C GLU A 87 -8.91 -2.14 8.16
N CYS A 88 -8.07 -1.09 8.07
CA CYS A 88 -6.61 -1.16 8.18
C CYS A 88 -6.08 -0.84 9.60
#